data_AF-A0AAX3J4M9-F1
#
_entry.id   AF-A0AAX3J4M9-F1
#
_cell.length_a   1.000
_cell.length_b   1.000
_cell.length_c   1.000
_cell.angle_alpha   90.00
_cell.angle_beta   90.00
_cell.angle_gamma   90.00
#
_symmetry.space_group_name_H-M   'P 1'
#
loop_
_entity.id
_entity.type
_entity.pdbx_description
1 polymer ?
#
loop_
_entity_poly.entity_id
_entity_poly.type
_entity_poly.pdbx_seq_one_letter_code
_entity_poly.pdbx_strand_id
1 'polypeptide(L)'
;MFYDDCDIQHYQDNPDSIWAWSGIYFVGRDPADLWNAEIIKAKLMFQDAVHHRAFNEAWAMLSQQQQEEEVRYETTPNVNSKGKIVSHTLVHQEKQAYAIFGGLTFWQFIEKREREIAQDEPPEVCCGYQLLPGFAYGHGLRMVVDAEALSVPVIEAAIEDFLKRMRDVA
;
A
#
# COMPACT_ATOMS: atom_id res chain seq x y z
N MET A 1 -16.89 14.92 7.66
CA MET A 1 -15.61 15.67 7.68
C MET A 1 -14.53 14.73 8.16
N PHE A 2 -13.52 14.53 7.33
CA PHE A 2 -12.32 13.74 7.65
C PHE A 2 -11.10 14.65 7.55
N TYR A 3 -10.00 14.22 8.13
CA TYR A 3 -8.73 14.95 8.12
C TYR A 3 -7.72 14.19 7.27
N ASP A 4 -7.27 14.84 6.20
CA ASP A 4 -6.16 14.44 5.34
C ASP A 4 -5.67 15.65 4.52
N ASP A 5 -5.19 16.68 5.22
CA ASP A 5 -4.87 17.96 4.58
C ASP A 5 -3.70 17.85 3.59
N CYS A 6 -2.85 16.84 3.72
CA CYS A 6 -1.70 16.63 2.84
C CYS A 6 -2.12 16.06 1.48
N ASP A 7 -2.93 14.99 1.46
CA ASP A 7 -3.32 14.38 0.18
C ASP A 7 -4.37 15.22 -0.54
N ILE A 8 -5.32 15.84 0.18
CA ILE A 8 -6.35 16.70 -0.44
C ILE A 8 -5.68 17.81 -1.26
N GLN A 9 -4.72 18.54 -0.68
CA GLN A 9 -4.02 19.61 -1.36
C GLN A 9 -3.18 19.07 -2.52
N HIS A 10 -2.47 17.96 -2.32
CA HIS A 10 -1.64 17.34 -3.36
C HIS A 10 -2.46 17.01 -4.62
N TYR A 11 -3.60 16.34 -4.49
CA TYR A 11 -4.42 15.94 -5.63
C TYR A 11 -5.25 17.09 -6.23
N GLN A 12 -5.50 18.15 -5.46
CA GLN A 12 -6.03 19.41 -6.02
C GLN A 12 -4.98 20.13 -6.90
N ASP A 13 -3.72 20.15 -6.47
CA ASP A 13 -2.62 20.79 -7.20
C ASP A 13 -2.13 19.95 -8.40
N ASN A 14 -2.42 18.64 -8.40
CA ASN A 14 -1.99 17.69 -9.43
C ASN A 14 -3.18 16.89 -9.98
N PRO A 15 -4.07 17.51 -10.79
CA PRO A 15 -5.32 16.88 -11.23
C PRO A 15 -5.13 15.67 -12.16
N ASP A 16 -3.94 15.53 -12.76
CA ASP A 16 -3.58 14.36 -13.58
C ASP A 16 -3.17 13.14 -12.72
N SER A 17 -2.92 13.34 -11.42
CA SER A 17 -2.60 12.25 -10.49
C SER A 17 -3.87 11.53 -10.05
N ILE A 18 -3.84 10.20 -10.07
CA ILE A 18 -4.97 9.37 -9.64
C ILE A 18 -4.85 9.10 -8.13
N TRP A 19 -5.75 9.68 -7.35
CA TRP A 19 -5.84 9.36 -5.92
C TRP A 19 -6.40 7.94 -5.73
N ALA A 20 -5.57 7.02 -5.27
CA ALA A 20 -5.91 5.59 -5.23
C ALA A 20 -6.04 4.99 -3.83
N TRP A 21 -5.40 5.61 -2.85
CA TRP A 21 -5.43 5.24 -1.45
C TRP A 21 -5.21 6.50 -0.61
N SER A 22 -5.77 6.53 0.59
CA SER A 22 -5.44 7.52 1.60
C SER A 22 -5.68 6.96 3.01
N GLY A 23 -4.86 7.43 3.95
CA GLY A 23 -5.10 7.28 5.38
C GLY A 23 -5.88 8.48 5.89
N ILE A 24 -7.04 8.25 6.49
CA ILE A 24 -7.95 9.29 6.97
C ILE A 24 -8.31 9.11 8.43
N TYR A 25 -8.53 10.24 9.11
CA TYR A 25 -9.17 10.26 10.42
C TYR A 25 -10.56 10.87 10.33
N PHE A 26 -11.55 10.26 10.97
CA PHE A 26 -12.87 10.84 11.10
C PHE A 26 -13.51 10.46 12.42
N VAL A 27 -14.48 11.25 12.84
CA VAL A 27 -15.22 11.01 14.08
C VAL A 27 -16.51 10.27 13.76
N GLY A 28 -16.89 9.34 14.63
CA GLY A 28 -18.14 8.61 14.58
C GLY A 28 -19.35 9.48 14.90
N ARG A 29 -20.47 8.82 15.18
CA ARG A 29 -21.68 9.53 15.63
C ARG A 29 -21.53 10.07 17.04
N ASP A 30 -20.89 9.30 17.92
CA ASP A 30 -20.38 9.81 19.18
C ASP A 30 -19.06 10.56 18.89
N PRO A 31 -18.94 11.84 19.30
CA PRO A 31 -17.69 12.58 19.18
C PRO A 31 -16.46 11.92 19.83
N ALA A 32 -16.67 10.97 20.76
CA ALA A 32 -15.60 10.20 21.39
C ALA A 32 -15.08 9.04 20.51
N ASP A 33 -15.83 8.61 19.48
CA ASP A 33 -15.45 7.53 18.58
C ASP A 33 -14.52 8.05 17.48
N LEU A 34 -13.21 7.99 17.69
CA LEU A 34 -12.25 8.31 16.65
C LEU A 34 -12.00 7.08 15.76
N TRP A 35 -12.09 7.25 14.45
CA TRP A 35 -11.71 6.23 13.47
C TRP A 35 -10.38 6.59 12.82
N ASN A 36 -9.46 5.62 12.83
CA ASN A 36 -8.21 5.66 12.09
C ASN A 36 -8.37 4.69 10.92
N ALA A 37 -8.68 5.24 9.75
CA ALA A 37 -9.12 4.45 8.62
C ALA A 37 -8.15 4.56 7.45
N GLU A 38 -8.06 3.49 6.67
CA GLU A 38 -7.60 3.56 5.30
C GLU A 38 -8.77 3.42 4.35
N ILE A 39 -8.76 4.20 3.27
CA ILE A 39 -9.68 4.06 2.15
C ILE A 39 -8.88 3.76 0.88
N ILE A 40 -9.27 2.70 0.18
CA ILE A 40 -8.56 2.18 -0.98
C ILE A 40 -9.54 1.86 -2.11
N LYS A 41 -9.14 2.14 -3.35
CA LYS A 41 -9.89 1.69 -4.52
C LYS A 41 -9.82 0.17 -4.64
N ALA A 42 -10.92 -0.48 -5.04
CA ALA A 42 -10.96 -1.91 -5.31
C ALA A 42 -9.88 -2.34 -6.32
N LYS A 43 -9.63 -1.53 -7.36
CA LYS A 43 -8.56 -1.78 -8.34
C LYS A 43 -7.16 -1.79 -7.71
N LEU A 44 -6.86 -0.88 -6.79
CA LEU A 44 -5.57 -0.85 -6.12
C LEU A 44 -5.45 -2.01 -5.13
N MET A 45 -6.51 -2.29 -4.36
CA MET A 45 -6.56 -3.45 -3.46
C MET A 45 -6.33 -4.78 -4.21
N PHE A 46 -6.86 -4.89 -5.43
CA PHE A 46 -6.60 -6.04 -6.30
C PHE A 46 -5.14 -6.12 -6.71
N GLN A 47 -4.56 -5.00 -7.17
CA GLN A 47 -3.15 -4.92 -7.55
C GLN A 47 -2.22 -5.28 -6.38
N ASP A 48 -2.51 -4.77 -5.18
CA ASP A 48 -1.75 -5.09 -3.96
C ASP A 48 -1.86 -6.56 -3.59
N ALA A 49 -3.06 -7.16 -3.70
CA ALA A 49 -3.26 -8.58 -3.43
C ALA A 49 -2.49 -9.47 -4.41
N VAL A 50 -2.51 -9.12 -5.70
CA VAL A 50 -1.73 -9.80 -6.75
C VAL A 50 -0.23 -9.66 -6.48
N HIS A 51 0.25 -8.43 -6.23
CA HIS A 51 1.65 -8.14 -5.94
C HIS A 51 2.15 -8.91 -4.71
N HIS A 52 1.40 -8.84 -3.60
CA HIS A 52 1.76 -9.51 -2.36
C HIS A 52 1.86 -11.03 -2.52
N ARG A 53 0.93 -11.63 -3.29
CA ARG A 53 0.99 -13.06 -3.60
C ARG A 53 2.23 -13.39 -4.45
N ALA A 54 2.46 -12.66 -5.55
CA ALA A 54 3.61 -12.87 -6.42
C ALA A 54 4.94 -12.70 -5.67
N PHE A 55 5.05 -11.66 -4.84
CA PHE A 55 6.21 -11.38 -4.01
C PHE A 55 6.48 -12.53 -3.04
N ASN A 56 5.46 -12.96 -2.27
CA ASN A 56 5.64 -14.03 -1.29
C ASN A 56 6.00 -15.37 -1.94
N GLU A 57 5.40 -15.70 -3.08
CA GLU A 57 5.76 -16.88 -3.86
C GLU A 57 7.22 -16.81 -4.33
N ALA A 58 7.64 -15.68 -4.92
CA ALA A 58 9.01 -15.47 -5.36
C ALA A 58 10.01 -15.52 -4.18
N TRP A 59 9.68 -14.86 -3.07
CA TRP A 59 10.52 -14.79 -1.88
C TRP A 59 10.74 -16.18 -1.27
N ALA A 60 9.67 -16.98 -1.18
CA ALA A 60 9.73 -18.35 -0.65
C ALA A 60 10.55 -19.32 -1.52
N MET A 61 10.75 -19.01 -2.81
CA MET A 61 11.58 -19.81 -3.70
C MET A 61 13.08 -19.57 -3.48
N LEU A 62 13.48 -18.37 -3.03
CA LEU A 62 14.88 -18.05 -2.79
C LEU A 62 15.43 -18.78 -1.55
N SER A 63 16.71 -19.17 -1.60
CA SER A 63 17.43 -19.59 -0.39
C SER A 63 17.61 -18.42 0.56
N GLN A 64 17.86 -18.68 1.84
CA GLN A 64 18.13 -17.61 2.81
C GLN A 64 19.29 -16.70 2.37
N GLN A 65 20.36 -17.28 1.82
CA GLN A 65 21.48 -16.49 1.30
C GLN A 65 21.05 -15.59 0.14
N GLN A 66 20.24 -16.11 -0.79
CA GLN A 66 19.73 -15.32 -1.92
C GLN A 66 18.78 -14.22 -1.46
N GLN A 67 17.95 -14.48 -0.44
CA GLN A 67 17.12 -13.47 0.19
C GLN A 67 17.97 -12.35 0.79
N GLU A 68 19.00 -12.70 1.55
CA GLU A 68 19.96 -11.74 2.15
C GLU A 68 20.68 -10.92 1.07
N GLU A 69 21.06 -11.54 -0.05
CA GLU A 69 21.63 -10.85 -1.21
C GLU A 69 20.64 -9.89 -1.87
N GLU A 70 19.38 -10.27 -2.05
CA GLU A 70 18.35 -9.44 -2.70
C GLU A 70 17.99 -8.19 -1.89
N VAL A 71 17.99 -8.28 -0.55
CA VAL A 71 17.72 -7.12 0.33
C VAL A 71 18.97 -6.40 0.81
N ARG A 72 20.15 -6.80 0.34
CA ARG A 72 21.41 -6.16 0.75
C ARG A 72 21.47 -4.74 0.16
N TYR A 73 21.46 -3.75 1.04
CA TYR A 73 21.72 -2.36 0.68
C TYR A 73 23.15 -1.98 1.04
N GLU A 74 23.88 -1.45 0.06
CA GLU A 74 25.20 -0.87 0.26
C GLU A 74 25.15 0.64 0.09
N THR A 75 25.96 1.34 0.88
CA THR A 75 26.07 2.80 0.80
C THR A 75 27.54 3.22 0.88
N THR A 76 27.86 4.33 0.22
CA THR A 76 29.15 5.01 0.36
C THR A 76 28.97 6.30 1.17
N PRO A 77 29.82 6.57 2.19
CA PRO A 77 29.71 7.77 2.98
C PRO A 77 30.19 9.00 2.21
N ASN A 78 29.45 10.09 2.30
CA ASN A 78 29.85 11.41 1.81
C ASN A 78 30.43 12.21 2.99
N VAL A 79 31.69 12.64 2.88
CA VAL A 79 32.41 13.37 3.93
C VAL A 79 32.57 14.85 3.58
N ASN A 80 32.45 15.73 4.59
CA ASN A 80 32.73 17.15 4.40
C ASN A 80 34.23 17.47 4.50
N SER A 81 34.59 18.74 4.31
CA SER A 81 35.99 19.22 4.38
C SER A 81 36.68 19.03 5.73
N LYS A 82 35.93 18.70 6.80
CA LYS A 82 36.46 18.39 8.14
C LYS A 82 36.53 16.88 8.40
N GLY A 83 36.28 16.04 7.39
CA GLY A 83 36.27 14.59 7.51
C GLY A 83 35.04 14.00 8.21
N LYS A 84 34.00 14.80 8.47
CA LYS A 84 32.75 14.31 9.08
C LYS A 84 31.82 13.76 8.00
N ILE A 85 31.26 12.56 8.21
CA ILE A 85 30.18 12.02 7.37
C ILE A 85 28.95 12.93 7.48
N VAL A 86 28.46 13.42 6.35
CA VAL A 86 27.29 14.31 6.27
C VAL A 86 26.10 13.68 5.57
N SER A 87 26.33 12.67 4.74
CA SER A 87 25.28 11.87 4.10
C SER A 87 25.85 10.54 3.61
N HIS A 88 25.00 9.70 3.04
CA HIS A 88 25.36 8.46 2.37
C HIS A 88 24.77 8.46 0.96
N THR A 89 25.49 7.89 0.00
CA THR A 89 25.01 7.62 -1.36
C THR A 89 24.72 6.13 -1.47
N LEU A 90 23.53 5.78 -1.96
CA LEU A 90 23.17 4.39 -2.18
C LEU A 90 23.97 3.83 -3.37
N VAL A 91 24.57 2.65 -3.19
CA VAL A 91 25.30 1.96 -4.25
C VAL A 91 24.31 1.09 -5.01
N HIS A 92 24.06 1.41 -6.27
CA HIS A 92 23.25 0.59 -7.14
C HIS A 92 24.02 -0.68 -7.54
N GLN A 93 23.58 -1.83 -7.03
CA GLN A 93 24.04 -3.13 -7.50
C GLN A 93 23.22 -3.56 -8.73
N GLU A 94 23.87 -4.24 -9.67
CA GLU A 94 23.15 -4.90 -10.76
C GLU A 94 22.23 -5.98 -10.19
N LYS A 95 20.98 -6.03 -10.66
CA LYS A 95 20.00 -7.01 -10.20
C LYS A 95 20.44 -8.42 -10.63
N GLN A 96 20.59 -9.31 -9.66
CA GLN A 96 21.00 -10.70 -9.89
C GLN A 96 19.86 -11.50 -10.56
N ALA A 97 20.22 -12.30 -11.57
CA ALA A 97 19.34 -13.28 -12.16
C ALA A 97 19.46 -14.61 -11.40
N TYR A 98 18.33 -15.28 -11.16
CA TYR A 98 18.30 -16.53 -10.42
C TYR A 98 17.90 -17.70 -11.33
N ALA A 99 18.65 -18.80 -11.25
CA ALA A 99 18.35 -20.01 -12.02
C ALA A 99 16.96 -20.58 -11.68
N ILE A 100 16.52 -20.45 -10.44
CA ILE A 100 15.19 -20.91 -9.99
C ILE A 100 14.04 -20.14 -10.64
N PHE A 101 14.29 -18.91 -11.09
CA PHE A 101 13.35 -18.11 -11.88
C PHE A 101 13.57 -18.26 -13.39
N GLY A 102 14.30 -19.29 -13.82
CA GLY A 102 14.62 -19.50 -15.24
C GLY A 102 15.54 -18.42 -15.82
N GLY A 103 16.41 -17.83 -15.00
CA GLY A 103 17.33 -16.76 -15.42
C GLY A 103 16.72 -15.36 -15.38
N LEU A 104 15.52 -15.19 -14.81
CA LEU A 104 14.96 -13.87 -14.52
C LEU A 104 15.54 -13.31 -13.22
N THR A 105 15.59 -11.99 -13.12
CA THR A 105 15.75 -11.30 -11.83
C THR A 105 14.51 -11.48 -10.96
N PHE A 106 14.65 -11.25 -9.65
CA PHE A 106 13.53 -11.33 -8.71
C PHE A 106 12.33 -10.49 -9.14
N TRP A 107 12.56 -9.23 -9.50
CA TRP A 107 11.51 -8.31 -9.94
C TRP A 107 10.89 -8.68 -11.29
N GLN A 108 11.67 -9.15 -12.25
CA GLN A 108 11.12 -9.63 -13.53
C GLN A 108 10.25 -10.88 -13.34
N PHE A 109 10.63 -11.75 -12.42
CA PHE A 109 9.82 -12.91 -12.06
C PHE A 109 8.51 -12.48 -11.41
N ILE A 110 8.54 -11.52 -10.46
CA ILE A 110 7.34 -10.94 -9.86
C ILE A 110 6.42 -10.36 -10.94
N GLU A 111 6.90 -9.48 -11.82
CA GLU A 111 6.08 -8.88 -12.90
C GLU A 111 5.47 -9.93 -13.84
N LYS A 112 6.21 -11.01 -14.13
CA LYS A 112 5.66 -12.14 -14.87
C LYS A 112 4.56 -12.82 -14.05
N ARG A 113 4.83 -13.11 -12.78
CA ARG A 113 3.92 -13.87 -11.91
C ARG A 113 2.65 -13.10 -11.58
N GLU A 114 2.72 -11.78 -11.43
CA GLU A 114 1.56 -10.90 -11.26
C GLU A 114 0.59 -11.01 -12.43
N ARG A 115 1.11 -11.02 -13.67
CA ARG A 115 0.30 -11.18 -14.88
C ARG A 115 -0.38 -12.55 -14.91
N GLU A 116 0.33 -13.61 -14.55
CA GLU A 116 -0.23 -14.95 -14.45
C GLU A 116 -1.31 -15.03 -13.38
N ILE A 117 -1.07 -14.51 -12.17
CA ILE A 117 -2.06 -14.50 -11.08
C ILE A 117 -3.30 -13.70 -11.49
N ALA A 118 -3.12 -12.51 -12.04
CA ALA A 118 -4.25 -11.67 -12.46
C ALA A 118 -5.11 -12.32 -13.57
N GLN A 119 -4.51 -13.18 -14.40
CA GLN A 119 -5.20 -13.84 -15.51
C GLN A 119 -5.82 -15.18 -15.11
N ASP A 120 -5.06 -16.03 -14.41
CA ASP A 120 -5.41 -17.44 -14.21
C ASP A 120 -6.13 -17.66 -12.87
N GLU A 121 -5.74 -16.93 -11.82
CA GLU A 121 -6.24 -17.09 -10.45
C GLU A 121 -6.38 -15.73 -9.73
N PRO A 122 -7.21 -14.81 -10.26
CA PRO A 122 -7.33 -13.47 -9.71
C PRO A 122 -7.85 -13.50 -8.27
N PRO A 123 -7.24 -12.77 -7.33
CA PRO A 123 -7.76 -12.67 -5.98
C PRO A 123 -9.13 -11.99 -5.97
N GLU A 124 -10.01 -12.46 -5.09
CA GLU A 124 -11.30 -11.83 -4.87
C GLU A 124 -11.12 -10.52 -4.09
N VAL A 125 -11.69 -9.43 -4.61
CA VAL A 125 -11.75 -8.14 -3.93
C VAL A 125 -13.20 -7.74 -3.77
N CYS A 126 -13.65 -7.69 -2.52
CA CYS A 126 -14.98 -7.21 -2.17
C CYS A 126 -14.90 -5.77 -1.67
N CYS A 127 -15.77 -4.91 -2.22
CA CYS A 127 -16.00 -3.58 -1.64
C CYS A 127 -16.71 -3.70 -0.30
N GLY A 128 -16.37 -2.82 0.63
CA GLY A 128 -16.97 -2.82 1.97
C GLY A 128 -16.01 -2.37 3.06
N TYR A 129 -16.31 -2.82 4.28
CA TYR A 129 -15.70 -2.32 5.50
C TYR A 129 -15.12 -3.48 6.31
N GLN A 130 -13.87 -3.31 6.75
CA GLN A 130 -13.19 -4.28 7.60
C GLN A 130 -12.63 -3.57 8.83
N LEU A 131 -13.03 -4.02 10.03
CA LEU A 131 -12.43 -3.55 11.28
C LEU A 131 -11.02 -4.14 11.41
N LEU A 132 -10.06 -3.29 11.75
CA LEU A 132 -8.65 -3.66 11.88
C LEU A 132 -8.22 -3.57 13.36
N PRO A 133 -7.61 -4.64 13.92
CA PRO A 133 -7.07 -4.61 15.28
C PRO A 133 -5.70 -3.90 15.34
N GLY A 134 -5.24 -3.60 16.55
CA GLY A 134 -3.85 -3.19 16.80
C GLY A 134 -3.55 -1.70 16.68
N PHE A 135 -4.57 -0.86 16.51
CA PHE A 135 -4.42 0.59 16.47
C PHE A 135 -4.22 1.14 17.89
N ALA A 136 -3.16 1.93 18.07
CA ALA A 136 -2.86 2.58 19.35
C ALA A 136 -3.84 3.71 19.70
N TYR A 137 -4.44 4.33 18.68
CA TYR A 137 -5.41 5.42 18.81
C TYR A 137 -6.53 5.26 17.77
N GLY A 138 -7.77 5.41 18.24
CA GLY A 138 -8.96 5.23 17.42
C GLY A 138 -9.24 3.77 17.05
N HIS A 139 -10.39 3.55 16.44
CA HIS A 139 -10.79 2.27 15.88
C HIS A 139 -10.21 2.11 14.48
N GLY A 140 -9.52 0.99 14.23
CA GLY A 140 -8.97 0.67 12.92
C GLY A 140 -10.05 0.28 11.93
N LEU A 141 -10.00 0.85 10.73
CA LEU A 141 -10.95 0.55 9.65
C LEU A 141 -10.26 0.52 8.29
N ARG A 142 -10.61 -0.46 7.46
CA ARG A 142 -10.34 -0.44 6.02
C ARG A 142 -11.65 -0.27 5.27
N MET A 143 -11.66 0.66 4.33
CA MET A 143 -12.76 0.90 3.41
C MET A 143 -12.28 0.58 1.99
N VAL A 144 -12.91 -0.39 1.35
CA VAL A 144 -12.66 -0.72 -0.06
C VAL A 144 -13.82 -0.18 -0.90
N VAL A 145 -13.54 0.76 -1.80
CA VAL A 145 -14.55 1.42 -2.63
C VAL A 145 -14.37 1.12 -4.11
N ASP A 146 -15.49 0.93 -4.81
CA ASP A 146 -15.50 0.85 -6.28
C ASP A 146 -15.60 2.26 -6.86
N ALA A 147 -14.44 2.83 -7.18
CA ALA A 147 -14.32 4.15 -7.77
C ALA A 147 -13.11 4.19 -8.70
N GLU A 148 -13.18 5.00 -9.75
CA GLU A 148 -12.04 5.23 -10.67
C GLU A 148 -10.92 6.04 -10.01
N ALA A 149 -11.28 7.02 -9.19
CA ALA A 149 -10.37 7.83 -8.37
C ALA A 149 -11.05 8.16 -7.04
N LEU A 150 -10.26 8.26 -5.98
CA LEU A 150 -10.72 8.87 -4.74
C LEU A 150 -10.91 10.37 -4.95
N SER A 151 -11.84 10.93 -4.20
CA SER A 151 -12.11 12.36 -4.12
C SER A 151 -12.79 12.63 -2.79
N VAL A 152 -12.78 13.88 -2.34
CA VAL A 152 -13.47 14.27 -1.10
C VAL A 152 -14.93 13.75 -1.07
N PRO A 153 -15.75 13.92 -2.14
CA PRO A 153 -17.12 13.38 -2.14
C PRO A 153 -17.21 11.85 -2.03
N VAL A 154 -16.29 11.12 -2.65
CA VAL A 154 -16.25 9.65 -2.57
C VAL A 154 -15.92 9.20 -1.15
N ILE A 155 -14.93 9.84 -0.53
CA ILE A 155 -14.50 9.54 0.84
C ILE A 155 -15.63 9.87 1.83
N GLU A 156 -16.25 11.05 1.70
CA GLU A 156 -17.37 11.44 2.56
C GLU A 156 -18.58 10.50 2.41
N ALA A 157 -18.91 10.09 1.18
CA ALA A 157 -19.99 9.14 0.92
C ALA A 157 -19.71 7.75 1.55
N ALA A 158 -18.47 7.27 1.48
CA ALA A 158 -18.06 6.01 2.12
C ALA A 158 -18.17 6.09 3.66
N ILE A 159 -17.70 7.19 4.26
CA ILE A 159 -17.85 7.44 5.71
C ILE A 159 -19.32 7.45 6.10
N GLU A 160 -20.16 8.17 5.36
CA GLU A 160 -21.59 8.22 5.66
C GLU A 160 -22.27 6.85 5.57
N ASP A 161 -21.97 6.06 4.54
CA ASP A 161 -22.52 4.71 4.37
C ASP A 161 -22.07 3.78 5.50
N PHE A 162 -20.79 3.81 5.87
CA PHE A 162 -20.27 3.08 7.03
C PHE A 162 -21.02 3.44 8.32
N LEU A 163 -21.14 4.74 8.63
CA LEU A 163 -21.84 5.22 9.83
C LEU A 163 -23.36 4.96 9.80
N LYS A 164 -23.95 4.73 8.62
CA LYS A 164 -25.35 4.30 8.48
C LYS A 164 -25.48 2.82 8.87
N ARG A 165 -24.61 1.95 8.32
CA ARG A 165 -24.62 0.49 8.55
C ARG A 165 -24.32 0.09 9.98
N MET A 166 -23.48 0.82 10.69
CA MET A 166 -23.24 0.54 12.12
C MET A 166 -24.52 0.63 12.98
N ARG A 167 -25.56 1.36 12.52
CA ARG A 167 -26.85 1.41 13.24
C ARG A 167 -27.66 0.12 13.12
N ASP A 168 -27.53 -0.59 12.02
CA ASP A 168 -28.36 -1.77 11.74
C ASP A 168 -27.84 -3.02 12.47
N VAL A 169 -26.70 -2.90 13.16
CA VAL A 169 -26.04 -3.96 13.93
C VAL A 169 -26.22 -3.78 15.45
N ALA A 170 -26.77 -2.63 15.89
CA ALA A 170 -27.03 -2.29 17.30
C ALA A 170 -28.51 -2.41 17.68
#